data_AF-A0A2D5YQQ7-F1
#
_entry.id   AF-A0A2D5YQQ7-F1
#
_cell.length_a   1.000
_cell.length_b   1.000
_cell.length_c   1.000
_cell.angle_alpha   90.00
_cell.angle_beta   90.00
_cell.angle_gamma   90.00
#
_symmetry.space_group_name_H-M   'P 1'
#
loop_
_entity.id
_entity.type
_entity.pdbx_description
1 polymer ?
#
loop_
_entity_poly.entity_id
_entity_poly.type
_entity_poly.pdbx_seq_one_letter_code
_entity_poly.pdbx_strand_id
1 'polypeptide(L)'
;MTFNVFQYKDFVDLLDGLLKFKKEQNPMYSLRAWATQLGYRYPSYLSQCIRRERAVNAEFMRRFLEKENFNDLDRQYISFLYLLHCTKGLENLEIEKLFEKFFKESEVPAELFKSF
;
A
#
# COMPACT_ATOMS: atom_id res chain seq x y z
N MET A 1 3.66 -19.02 -0.90
CA MET A 1 4.52 -17.82 -0.95
C MET A 1 3.94 -16.77 -0.03
N THR A 2 4.78 -15.97 0.64
CA THR A 2 4.33 -14.86 1.49
C THR A 2 4.46 -13.56 0.71
N PHE A 3 3.44 -12.69 0.77
CA PHE A 3 3.52 -11.38 0.15
C PHE A 3 4.46 -10.48 0.93
N ASN A 4 5.53 -10.00 0.31
CA ASN A 4 6.47 -9.06 0.93
C ASN A 4 6.06 -7.63 0.60
N VAL A 5 5.63 -6.85 1.60
CA VAL A 5 5.23 -5.44 1.42
C VAL A 5 6.43 -4.51 1.22
N PHE A 6 7.59 -4.86 1.78
CA PHE A 6 8.77 -4.00 1.81
C PHE A 6 9.47 -3.84 0.46
N GLN A 7 9.13 -4.67 -0.54
CA GLN A 7 9.68 -4.54 -1.88
C GLN A 7 9.11 -3.35 -2.67
N TYR A 8 8.02 -2.73 -2.19
CA TYR A 8 7.32 -1.66 -2.90
C TYR A 8 7.65 -0.30 -2.33
N LYS A 9 8.02 0.66 -3.19
CA LYS A 9 8.32 2.05 -2.79
C LYS A 9 7.17 3.03 -3.02
N ASP A 10 6.14 2.60 -3.72
CA ASP A 10 4.97 3.39 -4.03
C ASP A 10 3.71 2.62 -3.64
N PHE A 11 2.77 3.33 -3.03
CA PHE A 11 1.55 2.72 -2.51
C PHE A 11 0.69 2.08 -3.62
N VAL A 12 0.62 2.69 -4.81
CA VAL A 12 -0.18 2.15 -5.92
C VAL A 12 0.47 0.90 -6.49
N ASP A 13 1.80 0.86 -6.58
CA ASP A 13 2.53 -0.34 -7.00
C ASP A 13 2.33 -1.50 -6.00
N LEU A 14 2.28 -1.19 -4.70
CA LEU A 14 1.92 -2.17 -3.67
C LEU A 14 0.51 -2.74 -3.90
N LEU A 15 -0.48 -1.89 -4.23
CA LEU A 15 -1.85 -2.35 -4.51
C LEU A 15 -1.91 -3.27 -5.74
N ASP A 16 -1.23 -2.90 -6.83
CA ASP A 16 -1.19 -3.73 -8.03
C ASP A 16 -0.46 -5.06 -7.78
N GLY A 17 0.67 -5.00 -7.07
CA GLY A 17 1.42 -6.18 -6.65
C GLY A 17 0.61 -7.14 -5.79
N LEU A 18 -0.17 -6.61 -4.83
CA LEU A 18 -1.03 -7.42 -3.98
C LEU A 18 -2.17 -8.08 -4.79
N LEU A 19 -2.75 -7.38 -5.75
CA LEU A 19 -3.75 -7.96 -6.65
C LEU A 19 -3.17 -9.11 -7.47
N LYS A 20 -1.96 -8.93 -8.02
CA LYS A 20 -1.24 -9.97 -8.76
C LYS A 20 -0.98 -11.19 -7.88
N PHE A 21 -0.46 -10.96 -6.67
CA PHE A 21 -0.24 -12.03 -5.69
C PHE A 21 -1.54 -12.80 -5.37
N LYS A 22 -2.65 -12.11 -5.12
CA LYS A 22 -3.95 -12.77 -4.85
C LYS A 22 -4.44 -13.57 -6.06
N LYS A 23 -4.19 -13.10 -7.28
CA LYS A 23 -4.50 -13.84 -8.53
C LYS A 23 -3.62 -15.07 -8.72
N GLU A 24 -2.36 -15.01 -8.32
CA GLU A 24 -1.46 -16.17 -8.36
C GLU A 24 -1.93 -17.25 -7.37
N GLN A 25 -2.43 -16.86 -6.19
CA GLN A 25 -2.99 -17.80 -5.22
C GLN A 25 -4.37 -18.34 -5.65
N ASN A 26 -5.16 -17.52 -6.34
CA ASN A 26 -6.47 -17.91 -6.86
C ASN A 26 -6.70 -17.24 -8.23
N PRO A 27 -6.56 -17.96 -9.35
CA PRO A 27 -6.73 -17.41 -10.70
C PRO A 27 -8.11 -16.80 -10.98
N MET A 28 -9.15 -17.21 -10.24
CA MET A 28 -10.50 -16.65 -10.33
C MET A 28 -10.66 -15.35 -9.54
N TYR A 29 -9.68 -14.98 -8.71
CA TYR A 29 -9.68 -13.74 -7.97
C TYR A 29 -9.64 -12.56 -8.94
N SER A 30 -10.49 -11.56 -8.69
CA SER A 30 -10.66 -10.43 -9.59
C SER A 30 -10.63 -9.11 -8.84
N LEU A 31 -10.40 -8.04 -9.58
CA LEU A 31 -10.51 -6.68 -9.06
C LEU A 31 -11.89 -6.41 -8.44
N ARG A 32 -12.95 -6.99 -9.02
CA ARG A 32 -14.31 -6.92 -8.49
C ARG A 32 -14.42 -7.62 -7.15
N ALA A 33 -13.92 -8.85 -7.05
CA ALA A 33 -13.91 -9.60 -5.79
C ALA A 33 -13.17 -8.83 -4.69
N TRP A 34 -12.03 -8.23 -5.04
CA TRP A 34 -11.25 -7.41 -4.10
C TRP A 34 -12.00 -6.15 -3.65
N ALA A 35 -12.58 -5.41 -4.59
CA ALA A 35 -13.41 -4.25 -4.26
C ALA A 35 -14.58 -4.62 -3.33
N THR A 36 -15.26 -5.74 -3.59
CA THR A 36 -16.34 -6.23 -2.74
C THR A 36 -15.85 -6.63 -1.34
N GLN A 37 -14.69 -7.28 -1.22
CA GLN A 37 -14.06 -7.60 0.08
C GLN A 37 -13.77 -6.31 0.89
N LEU A 38 -13.34 -5.26 0.21
CA LEU A 38 -13.12 -3.92 0.77
C LEU A 38 -14.42 -3.13 0.98
N GLY A 39 -15.60 -3.74 0.80
CA GLY A 39 -16.89 -3.09 1.05
C GLY A 39 -17.32 -2.07 -0.02
N TYR A 40 -16.75 -2.13 -1.22
CA TYR A 40 -17.18 -1.33 -2.36
C TYR A 40 -18.16 -2.11 -3.24
N ARG A 41 -19.26 -1.45 -3.64
CA ARG A 41 -20.26 -2.03 -4.55
C ARG A 41 -19.73 -2.21 -5.97
N TYR A 42 -18.85 -1.32 -6.43
CA TYR A 42 -18.32 -1.29 -7.79
C TYR A 42 -16.78 -1.23 -7.77
N PRO A 43 -16.09 -1.92 -8.70
CA PRO A 43 -14.62 -1.93 -8.75
C PRO A 43 -14.02 -0.64 -9.28
N SER A 44 -14.83 0.28 -9.80
CA SER A 44 -14.37 1.48 -10.54
C SER A 44 -13.40 2.32 -9.72
N TYR A 45 -13.69 2.52 -8.43
CA TYR A 45 -12.83 3.29 -7.54
C TYR A 45 -11.43 2.66 -7.42
N LEU A 46 -11.37 1.37 -7.08
CA LEU A 46 -10.11 0.65 -6.94
C LEU A 46 -9.36 0.56 -8.28
N SER A 47 -10.08 0.37 -9.40
CA SER A 47 -9.50 0.39 -10.74
C SER A 47 -8.82 1.71 -11.05
N GLN A 48 -9.49 2.83 -10.77
CA GLN A 48 -8.94 4.17 -11.01
C GLN A 48 -7.73 4.43 -10.12
N CYS A 49 -7.76 3.97 -8.87
CA CYS A 49 -6.63 4.10 -7.95
C CYS A 49 -5.41 3.34 -8.46
N ILE A 50 -5.57 2.05 -8.84
CA ILE A 50 -4.47 1.22 -9.38
C ILE A 50 -3.90 1.80 -10.67
N ARG A 51 -4.74 2.41 -11.51
CA ARG A 51 -4.30 3.08 -12.75
C ARG A 51 -3.73 4.49 -12.52
N ARG A 52 -3.65 4.95 -11.28
CA ARG A 52 -3.22 6.31 -10.92
C ARG A 52 -4.12 7.41 -11.53
N GLU A 53 -5.32 7.07 -11.97
CA GLU A 53 -6.33 8.01 -12.51
C GLU A 53 -7.07 8.75 -11.39
N ARG A 54 -7.02 8.21 -10.17
CA ARG A 54 -7.65 8.79 -8.98
C ARG A 54 -6.79 8.59 -7.75
N ALA A 55 -6.71 9.61 -6.90
CA ALA A 55 -6.03 9.52 -5.61
C ALA A 55 -6.74 8.57 -4.65
N VAL A 56 -5.94 7.84 -3.86
CA VAL A 56 -6.48 7.00 -2.79
C VAL A 56 -6.87 7.88 -1.60
N ASN A 57 -8.03 7.60 -0.99
CA ASN A 57 -8.53 8.36 0.15
C ASN A 57 -8.36 7.60 1.48
N ALA A 58 -8.52 8.31 2.59
CA ALA A 58 -8.31 7.75 3.92
C ALA A 58 -9.30 6.62 4.25
N GLU A 59 -10.54 6.71 3.74
CA GLU A 59 -11.55 5.66 3.95
C GLU A 59 -11.14 4.35 3.27
N PHE A 60 -10.54 4.41 2.08
CA PHE A 60 -9.96 3.24 1.44
C PHE A 60 -8.85 2.66 2.30
N MET A 61 -7.91 3.49 2.77
CA MET A 61 -6.78 3.04 3.55
C MET A 61 -7.21 2.32 4.84
N ARG A 62 -8.20 2.90 5.55
CA ARG A 62 -8.81 2.28 6.72
C ARG A 62 -9.36 0.89 6.40
N ARG A 63 -10.21 0.78 5.38
CA ARG A 63 -10.81 -0.51 4.96
C ARG A 63 -9.77 -1.52 4.49
N PHE A 64 -8.75 -1.05 3.79
CA PHE A 64 -7.64 -1.86 3.31
C PHE A 64 -6.90 -2.51 4.47
N LEU A 65 -6.46 -1.73 5.46
CA LEU A 65 -5.79 -2.26 6.64
C LEU A 65 -6.70 -3.13 7.52
N GLU A 66 -8.01 -2.87 7.58
CA GLU A 66 -8.95 -3.70 8.34
C GLU A 66 -9.23 -5.06 7.68
N LYS A 67 -9.32 -5.10 6.35
CA LYS A 67 -9.72 -6.30 5.61
C LYS A 67 -8.57 -7.16 5.14
N GLU A 68 -7.37 -6.59 5.05
CA GLU A 68 -6.16 -7.34 4.76
C GLU A 68 -5.46 -7.74 6.06
N ASN A 69 -4.98 -8.98 6.11
CA ASN A 69 -4.35 -9.54 7.29
C ASN A 69 -2.85 -9.22 7.34
N PHE A 70 -2.53 -7.95 7.54
CA PHE A 70 -1.17 -7.47 7.73
C PHE A 70 -0.77 -7.51 9.22
N ASN A 71 0.49 -7.87 9.48
CA ASN A 71 1.09 -7.71 10.81
C ASN A 71 1.33 -6.22 11.13
N ASP A 72 1.68 -5.89 12.36
CA ASP A 72 1.83 -4.50 12.80
C ASP A 72 2.91 -3.73 12.04
N LEU A 73 4.02 -4.38 11.70
CA LEU A 73 5.12 -3.76 10.96
C LEU A 73 4.73 -3.46 9.50
N ASP A 74 4.05 -4.41 8.85
CA ASP A 74 3.50 -4.24 7.51
C ASP A 74 2.49 -3.08 7.50
N ARG A 75 1.60 -3.02 8.50
CA ARG A 75 0.60 -1.94 8.64
C ARG A 75 1.26 -0.58 8.75
N GLN A 76 2.32 -0.46 9.56
CA GLN A 76 3.08 0.77 9.71
C GLN A 76 3.72 1.17 8.39
N TYR A 77 4.42 0.25 7.73
CA TYR A 77 5.09 0.50 6.45
C TYR A 77 4.11 0.95 5.36
N ILE A 78 2.99 0.23 5.20
CA ILE A 78 1.93 0.57 4.26
C ILE A 78 1.36 1.97 4.57
N SER A 79 1.18 2.31 5.85
CA SER A 79 0.72 3.63 6.27
C SER A 79 1.67 4.73 5.85
N PHE A 80 2.99 4.51 5.97
CA PHE A 80 3.99 5.44 5.44
C PHE A 80 3.95 5.57 3.93
N LEU A 81 3.82 4.46 3.19
CA LEU A 81 3.67 4.51 1.73
C LEU A 81 2.43 5.30 1.31
N TYR A 82 1.31 5.13 2.03
CA TYR A 82 0.09 5.89 1.79
C TYR A 82 0.29 7.38 2.09
N LEU A 83 0.95 7.73 3.20
CA LEU A 83 1.27 9.12 3.52
C LEU A 83 2.15 9.75 2.44
N LEU A 84 3.25 9.09 2.05
CA LEU A 84 4.11 9.52 0.94
C LEU A 84 3.32 9.73 -0.35
N HIS A 85 2.41 8.81 -0.66
CA HIS A 85 1.53 8.92 -1.83
C HIS A 85 0.63 10.16 -1.77
N CYS A 86 0.01 10.44 -0.63
CA CYS A 86 -0.86 11.60 -0.44
C CYS A 86 -0.12 12.94 -0.47
N THR A 87 1.18 12.93 -0.16
CA THR A 87 2.00 14.14 -0.08
C THR A 87 2.89 14.36 -1.29
N LYS A 88 2.77 13.54 -2.34
CA LYS A 88 3.49 13.75 -3.59
C LYS A 88 3.21 15.16 -4.12
N GLY A 89 4.25 15.97 -4.26
CA GLY A 89 4.16 17.35 -4.75
C GLY A 89 3.88 18.41 -3.68
N LEU A 90 3.81 18.04 -2.40
CA LEU A 90 3.82 18.99 -1.29
C LEU A 90 5.27 19.27 -0.87
N GLU A 91 5.66 20.54 -0.94
CA GLU A 91 6.97 20.99 -0.47
C GLU A 91 7.05 21.01 1.07
N ASN A 92 8.25 20.83 1.62
CA ASN A 92 8.55 20.91 3.06
C ASN A 92 7.96 19.81 3.97
N LEU A 93 7.46 18.70 3.41
CA LEU A 93 7.04 17.56 4.22
C LEU A 93 8.17 16.53 4.34
N GLU A 94 8.79 16.44 5.51
CA GLU A 94 9.91 15.53 5.80
C GLU A 94 9.46 14.09 6.12
N ILE A 95 8.46 13.57 5.42
CA ILE A 95 7.92 12.24 5.68
C ILE A 95 8.97 11.15 5.43
N GLU A 96 9.86 11.34 4.45
CA GLU A 96 10.99 10.45 4.20
C GLU A 96 11.95 10.41 5.38
N LYS A 97 12.24 11.56 6.01
CA LYS A 97 13.10 11.61 7.21
C LYS A 97 12.44 10.94 8.41
N LEU A 98 11.12 11.12 8.58
CA LEU A 98 10.35 10.43 9.61
C LEU A 98 10.37 8.91 9.39
N PHE A 99 10.18 8.48 8.14
CA PHE A 99 10.27 7.09 7.74
C PHE A 99 11.65 6.51 8.07
N GLU A 100 12.73 7.18 7.67
CA GLU A 100 14.09 6.75 7.97
C GLU A 100 14.34 6.62 9.46
N LYS A 101 13.94 7.63 10.25
CA LYS A 101 14.12 7.61 11.70
C LYS A 101 13.41 6.43 12.33
N PHE A 102 12.14 6.24 12.00
CA PHE A 102 11.30 5.19 12.57
C PHE A 102 11.86 3.79 12.27
N PHE A 103 12.24 3.53 11.02
CA PHE A 103 12.69 2.19 10.64
C PHE A 103 14.17 1.91 10.95
N LYS A 104 15.03 2.93 11.08
CA LYS A 104 16.41 2.76 11.61
C LYS A 104 16.40 2.23 13.05
N GLU A 105 15.40 2.63 13.84
CA GLU A 105 15.23 2.18 15.23
C GLU A 105 14.59 0.78 15.34
N SER A 106 14.01 0.26 14.25
CA SER A 106 13.14 -0.93 14.25
C SER A 106 13.80 -2.22 13.69
N GLU A 107 15.13 -2.28 13.56
CA GLU A 107 15.89 -3.41 12.97
C GLU A 107 15.45 -3.81 11.54
N VAL A 108 14.80 -2.91 10.80
CA VAL A 108 14.31 -3.18 9.44
C VAL A 108 15.47 -3.09 8.43
N PRO A 109 15.51 -3.92 7.36
CA PRO A 109 16.68 -4.04 6.49
C PRO A 109 17.14 -2.71 5.90
N ALA A 110 18.44 -2.40 6.08
CA ALA A 110 19.10 -1.18 5.61
C ALA A 110 18.95 -0.92 4.09
N GLU A 111 18.60 -1.95 3.32
CA GLU A 111 18.38 -1.89 1.87
C GLU A 111 17.13 -1.07 1.49
N LEU A 112 16.14 -0.99 2.39
CA LEU A 112 14.94 -0.17 2.18
C LEU A 112 15.24 1.33 2.21
N PHE A 113 16.39 1.73 2.74
CA PHE A 113 16.77 3.14 2.94
C PHE A 113 17.69 3.68 1.85
N LYS A 114 18.22 2.84 0.96
CA LYS A 114 19.31 3.23 0.04
C LYS A 114 18.88 4.04 -1.18
N SER A 115 17.60 4.41 -1.32
CA SER A 115 17.11 5.12 -2.51
C SER A 115 15.71 5.72 -2.30
N PHE A 116 15.55 6.40 -1.17
CA PHE A 116 14.66 7.55 -1.07
C PHE A 116 15.45 8.79 -1.44
#